data_AF-W9HDX0-F1
#
_entry.id   AF-W9HDX0-F1
#
_cell.length_a   1.000
_cell.length_b   1.000
_cell.length_c   1.000
_cell.angle_alpha   90.00
_cell.angle_beta   90.00
_cell.angle_gamma   90.00
#
_symmetry.space_group_name_H-M   'P 1'
#
loop_
_entity.id
_entity.type
_entity.pdbx_description
1 polymer ?
#
loop_
_entity_poly.entity_id
_entity_poly.type
_entity_poly.pdbx_seq_one_letter_code
_entity_poly.pdbx_strand_id
1 'polypeptide(L)' 'MTCPGRHFASVQIFKMAATLLRDYDIMQVDPENQWQYQANFTALTHSWPVWIHKRNANGNAL' A
#
# COMPACT_ATOMS: atom_id res chain seq x y z
N MET A 1 17.37 -19.32 10.27
CA MET A 1 17.41 -18.07 11.05
C MET A 1 16.09 -17.35 10.86
N THR A 2 15.35 -17.08 11.94
CA THR A 2 14.00 -16.50 11.90
C THR A 2 14.11 -15.00 12.16
N CYS A 3 13.52 -14.15 11.32
CA CYS A 3 13.55 -12.70 11.53
C CYS A 3 12.79 -12.35 12.82
N PRO A 4 13.45 -11.78 13.86
CA PRO A 4 12.77 -11.41 15.10
C PRO A 4 11.65 -10.39 14.87
N GLY A 5 11.82 -9.53 13.87
CA GLY A 5 10.84 -8.51 13.48
C GLY A 5 9.66 -9.04 12.66
N ARG A 6 9.59 -10.34 12.33
CA ARG A 6 8.55 -10.89 11.43
C ARG A 6 7.14 -10.57 11.91
N HIS A 7 6.89 -10.73 13.22
CA HIS A 7 5.57 -10.48 13.79
C HIS A 7 5.21 -8.99 13.71
N PHE A 8 6.14 -8.12 14.11
CA PHE A 8 5.94 -6.67 14.06
C PHE A 8 5.71 -6.17 12.62
N ALA A 9 6.52 -6.63 11.66
CA ALA A 9 6.34 -6.29 10.25
C ALA A 9 4.96 -6.72 9.74
N SER A 10 4.48 -7.91 10.14
CA SER A 10 3.15 -8.39 9.76
C SER A 10 2.06 -7.45 10.29
N VAL A 11 2.12 -7.06 11.57
CA VAL A 11 1.15 -6.12 12.16
C VAL A 11 1.15 -4.78 11.42
N GLN A 12 2.33 -4.22 11.11
CA GLN A 12 2.42 -2.95 10.39
C GLN A 12 1.82 -3.05 8.98
N ILE A 13 2.15 -4.12 8.23
CA ILE A 13 1.62 -4.35 6.88
C ILE A 13 0.10 -4.47 6.92
N PHE A 14 -0.45 -5.30 7.83
CA PHE A 14 -1.90 -5.49 7.90
C PHE A 14 -2.64 -4.23 8.36
N LYS A 15 -2.10 -3.49 9.32
CA LYS A 15 -2.68 -2.22 9.75
C LYS A 15 -2.73 -1.23 8.59
N MET A 16 -1.63 -1.06 7.85
CA MET A 16 -1.57 -0.15 6.72
C MET A 16 -2.50 -0.59 5.60
N ALA A 17 -2.50 -1.87 5.23
CA ALA A 17 -3.40 -2.40 4.21
C ALA A 17 -4.88 -2.17 4.57
N ALA A 18 -5.28 -2.43 5.83
CA ALA A 18 -6.64 -2.21 6.29
C ALA A 18 -7.06 -0.74 6.32
N THR A 19 -6.11 0.18 6.54
CA THR A 19 -6.37 1.63 6.44
C THR A 19 -6.50 2.06 4.99
N LEU A 20 -5.58 1.66 4.12
CA LEU A 20 -5.58 2.01 2.71
C LEU A 20 -6.86 1.52 2.01
N LEU A 21 -7.23 0.25 2.22
CA LEU A 21 -8.40 -0.34 1.57
C LEU A 21 -9.74 0.22 2.07
N ARG A 22 -9.81 0.71 3.30
CA ARG A 22 -11.06 1.23 3.90
C ARG A 22 -11.25 2.70 3.61
N ASP A 23 -10.19 3.48 3.76
CA ASP A 23 -10.29 4.93 3.86
C ASP A 23 -9.85 5.65 2.58
N TYR A 24 -9.31 4.93 1.59
CA TYR A 24 -8.74 5.54 0.39
C TYR A 24 -9.14 4.79 -0.89
N ASP A 25 -9.40 5.56 -1.94
CA ASP A 25 -9.42 5.10 -3.32
C ASP A 25 -8.07 5.42 -3.96
N ILE A 26 -7.41 4.38 -4.47
CA ILE A 26 -6.07 4.47 -5.05
C ILE A 26 -6.16 4.01 -6.50
N MET A 27 -5.74 4.86 -7.43
CA MET A 27 -5.74 4.57 -8.86
C MET A 27 -4.37 4.85 -9.45
N GLN A 28 -3.87 3.97 -10.30
CA GLN A 28 -2.63 4.24 -11.03
C GLN A 28 -2.84 5.42 -11.98
N VAL A 29 -1.84 6.29 -12.08
CA VAL A 29 -1.87 7.39 -13.06
C VAL A 29 -1.91 6.84 -14.49
N ASP A 30 -1.20 5.74 -14.73
CA ASP A 30 -1.21 4.97 -15.98
C ASP A 30 -1.52 3.49 -15.64
N PRO A 31 -2.65 2.93 -16.09
CA PRO A 31 -3.02 1.53 -15.83
C PRO A 31 -2.06 0.49 -16.42
N GLU A 32 -1.34 0.85 -17.49
CA GLU A 32 -0.42 -0.07 -18.18
C GLU A 32 0.97 -0.07 -17.53
N ASN A 33 1.21 0.83 -16.57
CA ASN A 33 2.52 0.97 -15.93
C ASN A 33 2.80 -0.24 -15.03
N GLN A 34 3.88 -0.94 -15.34
CA GLN A 34 4.30 -2.11 -14.57
C GLN A 34 5.17 -1.70 -13.38
N TRP A 35 5.14 -2.54 -12.34
CA TRP A 35 6.02 -2.36 -11.19
C TRP A 35 7.49 -2.47 -11.58
N GLN A 36 8.24 -1.42 -11.26
CA GLN A 36 9.69 -1.37 -11.41
C GLN A 36 10.31 -1.48 -10.03
N TYR A 37 11.36 -2.29 -9.92
CA TYR A 37 12.12 -2.42 -8.68
C TYR A 37 13.61 -2.46 -8.97
N GLN A 38 14.39 -1.93 -8.03
CA GLN A 38 15.83 -2.08 -7.99
C GLN A 38 16.21 -2.97 -6.81
N ALA A 39 16.85 -4.10 -7.09
CA ALA A 39 17.32 -5.03 -6.07
C ALA A 39 18.79 -4.74 -5.75
N ASN A 40 19.00 -3.96 -4.69
CA ASN A 40 20.32 -3.77 -4.07
C ASN A 40 20.36 -4.60 -2.78
N PHE A 41 20.63 -3.97 -1.65
CA PHE A 41 20.51 -4.62 -0.33
C PHE A 41 19.06 -4.89 0.07
N THR A 42 18.12 -4.06 -0.42
CA THR A 42 16.66 -4.24 -0.27
C THR A 42 16.00 -4.10 -1.65
N ALA A 43 14.80 -4.66 -1.81
CA ALA A 43 13.98 -4.44 -3.00
C ALA A 43 13.26 -3.10 -2.86
N LEU A 44 13.72 -2.10 -3.60
CA LEU A 44 13.12 -0.76 -3.61
C LEU A 44 12.20 -0.64 -4.83
N THR A 45 10.89 -0.61 -4.58
CA THR A 45 9.89 -0.31 -5.61
C THR A 45 9.91 1.18 -5.94
N HIS A 46 9.89 1.53 -7.22
CA HIS A 46 9.87 2.92 -7.67
C HIS A 46 8.99 3.10 -8.91
N SER A 47 8.82 4.34 -9.35
CA SER A 47 8.12 4.69 -10.61
C SER A 47 6.68 4.18 -10.71
N TRP A 48 5.97 4.07 -9.60
CA TRP A 48 4.56 3.65 -9.56
C TRP A 48 3.66 4.78 -9.01
N PRO A 49 3.46 5.86 -9.80
CA PRO A 49 2.67 7.00 -9.36
C PRO A 49 1.17 6.64 -9.30
N VAL A 50 0.50 7.12 -8.25
CA VAL A 50 -0.93 6.89 -8.01
C VAL A 50 -1.64 8.18 -7.64
N TRP A 51 -2.91 8.28 -8.04
CA TRP A 51 -3.87 9.22 -7.46
C TRP A 51 -4.45 8.62 -6.18
N ILE A 52 -4.63 9.46 -5.16
CA ILE A 52 -5.19 9.06 -3.88
C ILE A 52 -6.36 9.99 -3.54
N HIS A 53 -7.53 9.41 -3.33
CA HIS A 53 -8.70 10.11 -2.82
C HIS A 53 -9.09 9.54 -1.46
N LYS A 54 -9.25 10.41 -0.46
CA LYS A 54 -9.76 9.99 0.84
C LYS A 54 -11.26 9.77 0.74
N ARG A 55 -11.73 8.58 1.12
CA ARG A 55 -13.16 8.32 1.25
C ARG A 55 -13.68 9.12 2.43
N ASN A 56 -14.69 9.95 2.20
CA ASN A 56 -15.36 10.66 3.28
C ASN A 56 -16.01 9.62 4.20
N ALA A 57 -15.81 9.76 5.50
CA ALA A 57 -16.53 8.97 6.51
C ALA A 57 -17.99 9.45 6.57
N ASN A 58 -18.76 9.19 5.52
CA ASN A 58 -20.20 9.34 5.57
C ASN A 58 -20.75 8.09 6.25
N GLY A 59 -20.95 8.18 7.56
CA GLY A 59 -22.00 7.37 8.18
C GLY A 59 -23.30 7.63 7.43
N ASN A 60 -23.90 6.55 6.93
CA ASN A 60 -25.12 6.47 6.11
C ASN A 60 -24.90 6.43 4.59
N ALA A 61 -24.73 5.22 4.08
CA ALA A 61 -25.36 4.79 2.85
C ALA A 61 -25.66 3.27 2.92
N LEU A 62 -26.94 2.99 3.19
CA LEU A 62 -27.64 1.69 3.29
C LEU A 62 -27.45 0.90 4.59
#